data_AF-A0A6N2E233-F1
#
_entry.id   AF-A0A6N2E233-F1
#
_cell.length_a   1.000
_cell.length_b   1.000
_cell.length_c   1.000
_cell.angle_alpha   90.00
_cell.angle_beta   90.00
_cell.angle_gamma   90.00
#
_symmetry.space_group_name_H-M   'P 1'
#
loop_
_entity.id
_entity.type
_entity.pdbx_description
1 polymer ?
#
loop_
_entity_poly.entity_id
_entity_poly.type
_entity_poly.pdbx_seq_one_letter_code
_entity_poly.pdbx_strand_id
1 'polypeptide(L)'
;MENAYKKECFTTLGAFIIVVALTHIFPIYFLFPELMNVYVFGFPAHYLLTLVVGWLVLMPAFWIYIQISEKIDREITDLSTRAAELEDMQRHSAAPAKGGAE
;
A
#
# COMPACT_ATOMS: atom_id res chain seq x y z
N MET A 1 10.18 3.87 14.16
CA MET A 1 9.56 4.94 13.35
C MET A 1 10.03 4.87 11.90
N GLU A 2 11.30 5.18 11.58
CA GLU A 2 11.79 5.24 10.19
C GLU A 2 11.54 3.96 9.36
N ASN A 3 11.73 2.78 9.97
CA ASN A 3 11.51 1.52 9.27
C ASN A 3 10.04 1.25 8.90
N ALA A 4 9.09 1.70 9.72
CA ALA A 4 7.66 1.51 9.46
C ALA A 4 7.21 2.41 8.29
N TYR A 5 7.64 3.68 8.27
CA TYR A 5 7.40 4.58 7.14
C TYR A 5 8.06 4.11 5.84
N LYS A 6 9.27 3.55 5.91
CA LYS A 6 9.90 2.92 4.74
C LYS A 6 9.07 1.76 4.19
N LYS A 7 8.53 0.91 5.07
CA LYS A 7 7.63 -0.20 4.66
C LYS A 7 6.38 0.34 3.96
N GLU A 8 5.75 1.39 4.48
CA GLU A 8 4.57 2.01 3.87
C GLU A 8 4.87 2.49 2.44
N CYS A 9 6.01 3.18 2.27
CA CYS A 9 6.46 3.68 0.98
C CYS A 9 6.72 2.55 -0.02
N PHE A 10 7.44 1.50 0.37
CA PHE A 10 7.69 0.34 -0.50
C PHE A 10 6.41 -0.42 -0.85
N THR A 11 5.48 -0.55 0.10
CA THR A 11 4.18 -1.21 -0.12
C THR A 11 3.36 -0.43 -1.14
N THR A 12 3.32 0.89 -1.01
CA THR A 12 2.63 1.79 -1.95
C THR A 12 3.29 1.82 -3.32
N LEU A 13 4.62 1.84 -3.38
CA LEU A 13 5.37 1.73 -4.63
C LEU A 13 5.08 0.39 -5.34
N GLY A 14 4.99 -0.70 -4.60
CA GLY A 14 4.60 -2.01 -5.14
C GLY A 14 3.20 -1.99 -5.76
N ALA A 15 2.21 -1.44 -5.06
CA ALA A 15 0.85 -1.29 -5.60
C ALA A 15 0.83 -0.42 -6.86
N PHE A 16 1.59 0.68 -6.87
CA PHE A 16 1.72 1.55 -8.03
C PHE A 16 2.33 0.81 -9.25
N ILE A 17 3.40 0.03 -9.05
CA ILE A 17 4.02 -0.76 -10.12
C ILE A 17 3.02 -1.75 -10.72
N ILE A 18 2.20 -2.41 -9.89
CA ILE A 18 1.16 -3.33 -10.37
C ILE A 18 0.17 -2.61 -11.29
N VAL A 19 -0.31 -1.43 -10.87
CA VAL A 19 -1.23 -0.61 -11.68
C VAL A 19 -0.60 -0.18 -13.01
N VAL A 20 0.66 0.26 -12.98
CA VAL A 20 1.39 0.67 -14.19
C VAL A 20 1.57 -0.51 -15.14
N ALA A 21 1.95 -1.68 -14.62
CA ALA A 21 2.11 -2.89 -15.42
C ALA A 21 0.78 -3.32 -16.07
N LEU A 22 -0.33 -3.26 -15.34
CA LEU A 22 -1.65 -3.60 -15.87
C LEU A 22 -2.14 -2.59 -16.91
N THR A 23 -1.84 -1.31 -16.74
CA THR A 23 -2.14 -0.27 -17.75
C THR A 23 -1.45 -0.57 -19.08
N HIS A 24 -0.25 -1.17 -19.02
CA HIS A 24 0.56 -1.52 -20.18
C HIS A 24 0.53 -3.02 -20.49
N ILE A 25 -0.54 -3.74 -20.11
CA ILE A 25 -0.65 -5.19 -20.35
C ILE A 25 -0.94 -5.52 -21.82
N PHE A 26 -1.36 -4.54 -22.63
CA PHE A 26 -1.74 -4.72 -24.03
C PHE A 26 -0.72 -5.51 -24.88
N PRO A 27 0.60 -5.25 -24.81
CA PRO A 27 1.59 -5.96 -25.62
C PRO A 27 1.63 -7.48 -25.37
N ILE A 28 1.17 -7.95 -24.20
CA ILE A 28 1.10 -9.39 -23.91
C ILE A 28 0.12 -10.11 -24.84
N TYR A 29 -0.91 -9.42 -25.35
CA TYR A 29 -1.86 -10.04 -26.28
C TYR A 29 -1.26 -10.36 -27.65
N PHE A 30 -0.12 -9.76 -28.04
CA PHE A 30 0.59 -10.14 -29.27
C PHE A 30 1.19 -11.55 -29.20
N LEU A 31 1.38 -12.09 -28.00
CA LEU A 31 1.82 -13.48 -27.82
C LEU A 31 0.70 -14.49 -28.12
N PHE A 32 -0.55 -14.01 -28.26
CA PHE A 32 -1.74 -14.84 -28.49
C PHE A 32 -2.50 -14.34 -29.74
N PRO A 33 -1.98 -14.63 -30.94
CA PRO A 33 -2.50 -14.08 -32.20
C PRO A 33 -3.96 -14.47 -32.49
N GLU A 34 -4.42 -15.62 -31.99
CA GLU A 34 -5.83 -16.02 -32.12
C GLU A 34 -6.78 -15.05 -31.42
N LEU A 35 -6.37 -14.50 -30.27
CA LEU A 35 -7.17 -13.59 -29.46
C LEU A 35 -7.35 -12.21 -30.09
N MET A 36 -6.41 -11.83 -30.98
CA MET A 36 -6.45 -10.58 -31.73
C MET A 36 -7.53 -10.58 -32.82
N ASN A 37 -7.96 -11.75 -33.29
CA ASN A 37 -8.94 -11.90 -34.36
C ASN A 37 -10.38 -12.13 -33.86
N VAL A 38 -10.58 -12.20 -32.54
CA VAL A 38 -11.90 -12.40 -31.95
C VAL A 38 -12.62 -11.06 -31.80
N TYR A 39 -13.88 -11.03 -32.20
CA TYR A 39 -14.77 -9.87 -32.04
C TYR A 39 -15.98 -10.25 -31.18
N VAL A 40 -16.33 -9.36 -30.26
CA VAL A 40 -17.49 -9.48 -29.39
C VAL A 40 -18.34 -8.23 -29.58
N PHE A 41 -19.59 -8.38 -29.98
CA PHE A 41 -20.50 -7.27 -30.34
C PHE A 41 -19.92 -6.31 -31.40
N GLY A 42 -19.10 -6.81 -32.33
CA GLY A 42 -18.45 -5.99 -33.36
C GLY A 42 -17.22 -5.23 -32.90
N PHE A 43 -16.80 -5.39 -31.64
CA PHE A 43 -15.59 -4.78 -31.08
C PHE A 43 -14.49 -5.84 -30.83
N PRO A 44 -13.21 -5.53 -31.02
CA PRO A 44 -12.14 -6.50 -30.77
C PRO A 44 -12.14 -6.97 -29.30
N ALA A 45 -12.13 -8.28 -29.10
CA ALA A 45 -12.33 -8.90 -27.79
C ALA A 45 -11.22 -8.58 -26.79
N HIS A 46 -9.98 -8.36 -27.27
CA HIS A 46 -8.82 -8.10 -26.42
C HIS A 46 -8.97 -6.83 -25.58
N TYR A 47 -9.68 -5.80 -26.04
CA TYR A 47 -9.96 -4.61 -25.22
C TYR A 47 -10.88 -4.91 -24.04
N LEU A 48 -11.95 -5.67 -24.26
CA LEU A 48 -12.88 -6.09 -23.20
C LEU A 48 -12.18 -7.03 -22.23
N LEU A 49 -11.37 -7.95 -22.75
CA LEU A 49 -10.57 -8.86 -21.94
C LEU A 49 -9.59 -8.09 -21.04
N THR A 50 -8.92 -7.06 -21.57
CA THR A 50 -7.99 -6.22 -20.79
C THR A 50 -8.68 -5.61 -19.57
N LEU A 51 -9.91 -5.13 -19.75
CA LEU A 51 -10.70 -4.53 -18.69
C LEU A 51 -11.09 -5.56 -17.63
N VAL A 52 -11.57 -6.74 -18.04
CA VAL A 52 -11.94 -7.82 -17.12
C VAL A 52 -10.72 -8.34 -16.35
N VAL A 53 -9.60 -8.59 -17.05
CA VAL A 53 -8.34 -9.00 -16.41
C VAL A 53 -7.86 -7.92 -15.43
N GLY A 54 -7.95 -6.65 -15.82
CA GLY A 54 -7.65 -5.52 -14.94
C GLY A 54 -8.43 -5.59 -13.64
N TRP A 55 -9.75 -5.76 -13.69
CA TRP A 55 -10.58 -5.89 -12.48
C TRP A 55 -10.21 -7.09 -11.63
N LEU A 56 -10.04 -8.26 -12.26
CA LEU A 56 -9.72 -9.50 -11.56
C LEU A 56 -8.35 -9.48 -10.87
N VAL A 57 -7.40 -8.70 -11.39
CA VAL A 57 -6.08 -8.55 -10.77
C VAL A 57 -6.06 -7.38 -9.77
N LEU A 58 -6.65 -6.23 -10.10
CA LEU A 58 -6.62 -5.05 -9.24
C LEU A 58 -7.41 -5.25 -7.95
N MET A 59 -8.57 -5.91 -8.01
CA MET A 59 -9.40 -6.17 -6.82
C MET A 59 -8.63 -6.92 -5.71
N PRO A 60 -8.04 -8.11 -5.96
CA PRO A 60 -7.26 -8.79 -4.94
C PRO A 60 -5.96 -8.05 -4.60
N ALA A 61 -5.30 -7.39 -5.56
CA ALA A 61 -4.08 -6.64 -5.29
C ALA A 61 -4.33 -5.49 -4.30
N PHE A 62 -5.39 -4.71 -4.52
CA PHE A 62 -5.76 -3.62 -3.61
C PHE A 62 -6.34 -4.13 -2.29
N TRP A 63 -7.05 -5.26 -2.29
CA TRP A 63 -7.46 -5.91 -1.05
C TRP A 63 -6.25 -6.26 -0.17
N ILE A 64 -5.22 -6.87 -0.75
CA ILE A 64 -3.97 -7.21 -0.04
C ILE A 64 -3.26 -5.92 0.42
N TYR A 65 -3.18 -4.91 -0.46
CA TYR A 65 -2.58 -3.62 -0.13
C TYR A 65 -3.25 -2.98 1.10
N ILE A 66 -4.58 -2.93 1.14
CA ILE A 66 -5.34 -2.34 2.26
C ILE A 66 -5.00 -3.06 3.57
N GLN A 67 -5.01 -4.40 3.56
CA GLN A 67 -4.69 -5.20 4.74
C GLN A 67 -3.27 -4.95 5.26
N ILE A 68 -2.29 -4.83 4.35
CA ILE A 68 -0.90 -4.54 4.71
C ILE A 68 -0.77 -3.10 5.23
N SER A 69 -1.38 -2.13 4.53
CA SER A 69 -1.35 -0.71 4.88
C SER A 69 -1.91 -0.48 6.28
N GLU A 70 -3.09 -1.04 6.58
CA GLU A 70 -3.71 -0.89 7.91
C GLU A 70 -2.80 -1.45 9.02
N LYS A 71 -2.10 -2.55 8.74
CA LYS A 71 -1.17 -3.15 9.70
C LYS A 71 0.05 -2.26 9.94
N ILE A 72 0.56 -1.61 8.90
CA ILE A 72 1.69 -0.67 8.99
C ILE A 72 1.26 0.59 9.76
N ASP A 73 0.07 1.12 9.49
CA ASP A 73 -0.47 2.31 10.19
C ASP A 73 -0.62 2.05 11.70
N ARG A 74 -1.08 0.84 12.07
CA ARG A 74 -1.12 0.40 13.47
C ARG A 74 0.28 0.32 14.09
N GLU A 75 1.26 -0.20 13.36
CA GLU A 75 2.67 -0.24 13.82
C GLU A 75 3.23 1.17 14.07
N ILE A 76 2.95 2.12 13.16
CA ILE A 76 3.37 3.52 13.31
C ILE A 76 2.72 4.17 14.54
N THR A 77 1.41 3.97 14.70
CA THR A 77 0.64 4.54 15.82
C THR A 77 1.18 4.05 17.16
N ASP A 78 1.36 2.74 17.33
CA ASP A 78 1.91 2.16 18.57
C ASP A 78 3.30 2.69 18.91
N LEU A 79 4.19 2.75 17.91
CA LEU A 79 5.54 3.29 18.10
C LEU A 79 5.51 4.78 18.50
N SER A 80 4.57 5.55 17.96
CA SER A 80 4.41 6.97 18.29
C SER A 80 3.88 7.18 19.71
N THR A 81 2.89 6.37 20.14
CA THR A 81 2.33 6.43 21.50
C THR A 81 3.39 6.06 22.53
N ARG A 82 4.13 4.97 22.30
CA ARG A 82 5.20 4.54 23.21
C ARG A 82 6.33 5.56 23.31
N ALA A 83 6.67 6.23 22.20
CA ALA A 83 7.66 7.30 22.21
C ALA A 83 7.18 8.49 23.07
N ALA A 84 5.90 8.87 22.97
CA ALA A 84 5.31 9.94 23.77
C ALA A 84 5.27 9.59 25.27
N GLU A 85 4.90 8.36 25.63
CA GLU A 85 4.91 7.89 27.03
C GLU A 85 6.32 7.92 27.65
N LEU A 86 7.34 7.53 26.89
CA LEU A 86 8.73 7.58 27.34
C LEU A 86 9.20 9.02 27.55
N GLU A 87 8.83 9.94 26.66
CA GLU A 87 9.14 11.36 26.81
C GLU A 87 8.48 11.96 28.06
N ASP A 88 7.21 11.61 28.31
CA ASP A 88 6.47 12.07 29.49
C ASP A 88 7.07 11.54 30.79
N MET A 89 7.40 10.24 30.85
CA MET A 89 8.11 9.66 31.99
C MET A 89 9.48 10.32 32.23
N GLN A 90 10.21 10.64 31.16
CA GLN A 90 11.49 11.32 31.27
C GLN A 90 11.33 12.76 31.79
N ARG A 91 10.27 13.48 31.37
CA ARG A 91 9.95 14.82 31.90
C ARG A 91 9.54 14.78 33.37
N HIS A 92 8.71 13.82 33.77
CA HIS A 92 8.27 13.67 35.16
C HIS A 92 9.40 13.19 36.10
N SER A 93 10.35 12.39 35.59
CA SER A 93 11.55 11.96 36.34
C SER A 93 12.60 13.08 36.47
N ALA A 94 12.67 13.99 35.49
CA ALA A 94 13.64 15.10 35.46
C ALA A 94 13.17 16.38 36.19
N ALA A 95 11.94 16.43 36.71
CA ALA A 95 11.46 17.57 37.49
C ALA A 95 12.17 17.60 38.86
N PRO A 96 12.97 18.64 39.19
CA PRO A 96 13.64 18.72 40.48
C PRO A 96 12.60 18.95 41.58
N ALA A 97 12.80 18.29 42.72
CA ALA A 97 12.13 18.59 43.98
C ALA A 97 12.47 20.02 44.43
N LYS A 98 11.84 21.04 43.84
CA LYS A 98 11.80 22.40 44.39
C LYS A 98 10.58 22.51 45.27
N GLY A 99 10.76 22.17 46.55
CA GLY A 99 9.77 22.42 47.58
C GLY A 99 10.18 21.74 48.88
N GLY A 100 10.86 22.47 49.77
CA GLY A 100 11.11 21.99 51.13
C GLY A 100 12.46 22.40 51.68
N ALA A 101 12.67 23.69 51.87
CA ALA A 101 13.59 24.23 52.87
C ALA A 101 13.18 25.68 53.14
N GLU A 102 12.07 25.84 53.87
CA GLU A 102 11.82 27.01 54.71
C GLU A 102 12.17 26.65 56.16
#